data_AF-A0A2B7ZW01-F1
#
_entry.id   AF-A0A2B7ZW01-F1
#
_cell.length_a   1.000
_cell.length_b   1.000
_cell.length_c   1.000
_cell.angle_alpha   90.00
_cell.angle_beta   90.00
_cell.angle_gamma   90.00
#
_symmetry.space_group_name_H-M   'P 1'
#
loop_
_entity.id
_entity.type
_entity.pdbx_description
1 polymer ?
#
loop_
_entity_poly.entity_id
_entity_poly.type
_entity_poly.pdbx_seq_one_letter_code
_entity_poly.pdbx_strand_id
1 'polypeptide(L)'
;MKISVLKNETDYNKACKRLYDFDFKGNKHTAHEIQEMEVLTALVEHYQNRRAKFDLPEPIEAIKFAMEQKGLTQKELSGFFGGETRTSETLNHKRPLRMETIILLHMYLKIPLSSLVNDKLNIGFKSKKKLSQAQALKDPKLLQKFRNELVYN
;
A
#
# COMPACT_ATOMS: atom_id res chain seq x y z
N MET A 1 32.80 -8.60 6.67
CA MET A 1 32.36 -7.23 6.25
C MET A 1 32.23 -6.36 7.49
N LYS A 2 32.45 -5.03 7.42
CA LYS A 2 32.08 -4.15 8.54
C LYS A 2 30.57 -3.92 8.47
N ILE A 3 29.82 -4.45 9.44
CA ILE A 3 28.37 -4.32 9.48
C ILE A 3 28.01 -2.89 9.90
N SER A 4 27.14 -2.24 9.13
CA SER A 4 26.62 -0.90 9.43
C SER A 4 25.14 -0.81 9.09
N VAL A 5 24.48 0.21 9.63
CA VAL A 5 23.05 0.48 9.37
C VAL A 5 22.83 0.68 7.86
N LEU A 6 21.79 0.03 7.32
CA LEU A 6 21.39 0.16 5.92
C LEU A 6 20.64 1.49 5.74
N LYS A 7 21.19 2.42 4.94
CA LYS A 7 20.61 3.76 4.75
C LYS A 7 20.02 3.97 3.36
N ASN A 8 20.53 3.25 2.37
CA ASN A 8 20.15 3.38 0.98
C ASN A 8 20.04 2.00 0.31
N GLU A 9 19.58 2.00 -0.94
CA GLU A 9 19.37 0.78 -1.71
C GLU A 9 20.68 0.02 -2.01
N THR A 10 21.80 0.73 -2.12
CA THR A 10 23.12 0.10 -2.31
C THR A 10 23.54 -0.70 -1.09
N ASP A 11 23.33 -0.19 0.12
CA ASP A 11 23.62 -0.90 1.37
C ASP A 11 22.72 -2.14 1.51
N TYR A 12 21.43 -1.97 1.20
CA TYR A 12 20.44 -3.05 1.18
C TYR A 12 20.85 -4.18 0.22
N ASN A 13 21.16 -3.84 -1.04
CA ASN A 13 21.54 -4.82 -2.05
C ASN A 13 22.84 -5.57 -1.68
N LYS A 14 23.80 -4.89 -1.03
CA LYS A 14 25.01 -5.54 -0.50
C LYS A 14 24.68 -6.53 0.62
N ALA A 15 23.80 -6.15 1.55
CA ALA A 15 23.36 -7.04 2.62
C ALA A 15 22.62 -8.27 2.09
N CYS A 16 21.68 -8.09 1.16
CA CYS A 16 20.97 -9.19 0.51
C CYS A 16 21.92 -10.11 -0.27
N LYS A 17 22.87 -9.54 -1.01
CA LYS A 17 23.88 -10.34 -1.71
C LYS A 17 24.72 -11.16 -0.73
N ARG A 18 25.10 -10.58 0.41
CA ARG A 18 25.90 -11.27 1.42
C ARG A 18 25.14 -12.44 2.06
N LEU A 19 23.84 -12.26 2.34
CA LEU A 19 22.96 -13.34 2.81
C LEU A 19 22.83 -14.43 1.75
N TYR A 20 22.62 -14.04 0.49
CA TYR A 20 22.58 -14.98 -0.63
C TYR A 20 23.88 -15.78 -0.75
N ASP A 21 25.05 -15.13 -0.67
CA ASP A 21 26.34 -15.83 -0.71
C ASP A 21 26.48 -16.86 0.44
N PHE A 22 25.86 -16.61 1.60
CA PHE A 22 25.79 -17.60 2.68
C PHE A 22 24.88 -18.77 2.31
N ASP A 23 23.67 -18.54 1.81
CA ASP A 23 22.74 -19.63 1.45
C ASP A 23 23.33 -20.63 0.44
N PHE A 24 24.18 -20.15 -0.47
CA PHE A 24 24.84 -20.98 -1.49
C PHE A 24 26.23 -21.48 -1.07
N LYS A 25 26.63 -21.24 0.17
CA LYS A 25 27.89 -21.75 0.71
C LYS A 25 27.73 -23.25 0.94
N GLY A 26 28.41 -24.07 0.13
CA GLY A 26 28.32 -25.54 0.17
C GLY A 26 28.89 -26.23 1.42
N ASN A 27 29.20 -25.50 2.48
CA ASN A 27 29.71 -26.03 3.75
C ASN A 27 28.94 -25.47 4.94
N LYS A 28 29.08 -26.11 6.11
CA LYS A 28 28.42 -25.63 7.33
C LYS A 28 28.91 -24.22 7.69
N HIS A 29 27.97 -23.37 8.12
CA HIS A 29 28.29 -22.06 8.64
C HIS A 29 29.03 -22.13 9.97
N THR A 30 30.02 -21.27 10.13
CA THR A 30 30.65 -21.04 11.42
C THR A 30 29.73 -20.25 12.35
N ALA A 31 29.95 -20.30 13.66
CA ALA A 31 29.17 -19.51 14.62
C ALA A 31 29.19 -18.00 14.32
N HIS A 32 30.33 -17.47 13.83
CA HIS A 32 30.44 -16.08 13.43
C HIS A 32 29.60 -15.77 12.18
N GLU A 33 29.53 -16.68 11.20
CA GLU A 33 28.71 -16.50 10.00
C GLU A 33 27.23 -16.54 10.34
N ILE A 34 26.81 -17.45 11.22
CA ILE A 34 25.42 -17.49 11.72
C ILE A 34 25.06 -16.17 12.39
N GLN A 35 25.93 -15.64 13.25
CA GLN A 35 25.72 -14.35 13.90
C GLN A 35 25.67 -13.18 12.87
N GLU A 36 26.53 -13.21 11.85
CA GLU A 36 26.50 -12.21 10.76
C GLU A 36 25.18 -12.29 9.99
N MET A 37 24.71 -13.49 9.66
CA MET A 37 23.42 -13.72 8.99
C MET A 37 22.25 -13.19 9.82
N GLU A 38 22.18 -13.52 11.11
CA GLU A 38 21.13 -13.04 12.02
C GLU A 38 21.06 -11.51 12.06
N VAL A 39 22.21 -10.84 12.19
CA VAL A 39 22.29 -9.37 12.22
C VAL A 39 21.88 -8.78 10.86
N LEU A 40 22.36 -9.34 9.75
CA LEU A 40 22.02 -8.85 8.41
C LEU A 40 20.53 -9.00 8.12
N THR A 41 19.92 -10.13 8.51
CA THR A 41 18.48 -10.36 8.36
C THR A 41 17.67 -9.31 9.11
N ALA A 42 18.00 -9.06 10.39
CA ALA A 42 17.32 -8.04 11.19
C ALA A 42 17.44 -6.63 10.59
N LEU A 43 18.61 -6.29 10.04
CA LEU A 43 18.85 -5.00 9.38
C LEU A 43 18.06 -4.86 8.07
N VAL A 44 18.00 -5.93 7.28
CA VAL A 44 17.24 -6.01 6.02
C VAL A 44 15.74 -5.83 6.31
N GLU A 45 15.19 -6.56 7.28
CA GLU A 45 13.80 -6.42 7.70
C GLU A 45 13.47 -5.00 8.18
N HIS A 46 14.33 -4.43 9.02
CA HIS A 46 14.15 -3.08 9.53
C HIS A 46 14.18 -2.02 8.41
N TYR A 47 15.10 -2.16 7.43
CA TYR A 47 15.13 -1.28 6.26
C TYR A 47 13.87 -1.42 5.41
N GLN A 48 13.44 -2.65 5.12
CA GLN A 48 12.23 -2.93 4.36
C GLN A 48 10.98 -2.38 5.06
N ASN A 49 10.82 -2.61 6.37
CA ASN A 49 9.67 -2.11 7.12
C ASN A 49 9.58 -0.57 7.14
N ARG A 50 10.72 0.13 7.14
CA ARG A 50 10.75 1.59 6.99
C ARG A 50 10.32 2.01 5.59
N ARG A 51 10.75 1.28 4.55
CA ARG A 51 10.46 1.58 3.14
C ARG A 51 9.05 1.15 2.71
N ALA A 52 8.54 0.02 3.18
CA ALA A 52 7.21 -0.51 2.91
C ALA A 52 6.08 0.44 3.34
N LYS A 53 6.33 1.30 4.34
CA LYS A 53 5.42 2.41 4.69
C LYS A 53 5.29 3.45 3.57
N PHE A 54 6.29 3.58 2.72
CA PHE A 54 6.32 4.47 1.56
C PHE A 54 5.98 3.75 0.24
N ASP A 55 6.19 2.43 0.16
CA ASP A 55 5.96 1.60 -1.03
C ASP A 55 4.59 0.89 -1.05
N LEU A 56 3.59 1.35 -0.28
CA LEU A 56 2.22 0.90 -0.49
C LEU A 56 1.87 1.08 -1.98
N PRO A 57 1.32 0.06 -2.66
CA PRO A 57 1.03 0.19 -4.08
C PRO A 57 0.12 1.39 -4.29
N GLU A 58 0.44 2.22 -5.29
CA GLU A 58 -0.47 3.29 -5.68
C GLU A 58 -1.86 2.67 -5.95
N PRO A 59 -2.97 3.30 -5.51
CA PRO A 59 -4.30 2.71 -5.56
C PRO A 59 -4.68 2.10 -6.91
N ILE A 60 -4.27 2.76 -8.00
CA ILE A 60 -4.52 2.29 -9.36
C ILE A 60 -3.73 1.01 -9.69
N GLU A 61 -2.49 0.90 -9.24
CA GLU A 61 -1.68 -0.31 -9.44
C GLU A 61 -2.22 -1.47 -8.60
N ALA A 62 -2.71 -1.21 -7.39
CA ALA A 62 -3.41 -2.23 -6.59
C ALA A 62 -4.68 -2.74 -7.31
N ILE A 63 -5.43 -1.85 -7.97
CA ILE A 63 -6.61 -2.22 -8.77
C ILE A 63 -6.20 -3.07 -9.98
N LYS A 64 -5.22 -2.62 -10.77
CA LYS A 64 -4.74 -3.36 -11.96
C LYS A 64 -4.20 -4.73 -11.60
N PHE A 65 -3.43 -4.82 -10.52
CA PHE A 65 -2.94 -6.09 -10.01
C PHE A 65 -4.10 -7.03 -9.65
N ALA A 66 -5.10 -6.55 -8.90
CA ALA A 66 -6.26 -7.36 -8.56
C ALA A 66 -7.10 -7.76 -9.79
N MET A 67 -7.17 -6.91 -10.81
CA MET A 67 -7.79 -7.25 -12.10
C MET A 67 -7.08 -8.42 -12.76
N GLU A 68 -5.76 -8.34 -12.86
CA GLU A 68 -4.93 -9.40 -13.47
C GLU A 68 -5.10 -10.73 -12.74
N GLN A 69 -5.03 -10.73 -11.41
CA GLN A 69 -5.21 -11.95 -10.60
C GLN A 69 -6.60 -12.59 -10.76
N LYS A 70 -7.61 -11.80 -11.13
CA LYS A 70 -8.99 -12.26 -11.33
C LYS A 70 -9.37 -12.44 -12.80
N GLY A 71 -8.44 -12.20 -13.74
CA GLY A 71 -8.71 -12.24 -15.18
C GLY A 71 -9.73 -11.19 -15.65
N LEU A 72 -9.88 -10.08 -14.93
CA LEU A 72 -10.87 -9.05 -15.22
C LEU A 72 -10.36 -8.03 -16.23
N THR A 73 -11.23 -7.64 -17.14
CA THR A 73 -11.01 -6.60 -18.13
C THR A 73 -11.47 -5.23 -17.62
N GLN A 74 -10.95 -4.14 -18.22
CA GLN A 74 -11.43 -2.78 -17.89
C GLN A 74 -12.94 -2.61 -18.16
N LYS A 75 -13.46 -3.33 -19.16
CA LYS A 75 -14.88 -3.28 -19.54
C LYS A 75 -15.78 -3.80 -18.41
N GLU A 76 -15.38 -4.87 -17.74
CA GLU A 76 -16.13 -5.44 -16.62
C GLU A 76 -16.17 -4.51 -15.41
N LEU A 77 -15.15 -3.66 -15.24
CA LEU A 77 -15.13 -2.66 -14.18
C LEU A 77 -15.86 -1.36 -14.52
N SER A 78 -16.33 -1.21 -15.77
CA SER A 78 -16.92 0.03 -16.25
C SER A 78 -18.09 0.54 -15.41
N GLY A 79 -18.89 -0.38 -14.85
CA GLY A 79 -20.00 -0.05 -13.95
C GLY A 79 -19.57 0.73 -12.70
N PHE A 80 -18.38 0.46 -12.15
CA PHE A 80 -17.89 1.11 -10.94
C PHE A 80 -17.41 2.55 -11.15
N PHE A 81 -17.01 2.88 -12.39
CA PHE A 81 -16.51 4.21 -12.76
C PHE A 81 -17.56 5.05 -13.51
N GLY A 82 -18.68 4.44 -13.92
CA GLY A 82 -19.75 5.07 -14.70
C GLY A 82 -19.46 5.15 -16.19
N GLY A 83 -18.83 4.10 -16.74
CA GLY A 83 -18.56 3.93 -18.17
C GLY A 83 -17.11 3.56 -18.51
N GLU A 84 -16.90 2.98 -19.70
CA GLU A 84 -15.58 2.53 -20.17
C GLU A 84 -14.58 3.68 -20.28
N THR A 85 -14.99 4.84 -20.82
CA THR A 85 -14.14 6.03 -20.93
C THR A 85 -13.59 6.47 -19.57
N ARG A 86 -14.47 6.58 -18.57
CA ARG A 86 -14.09 7.00 -17.21
C ARG A 86 -13.19 5.98 -16.53
N THR A 87 -13.40 4.70 -16.80
CA THR A 87 -12.57 3.61 -16.30
C THR A 87 -11.16 3.74 -16.84
N SER A 88 -11.02 3.86 -18.16
CA SER A 88 -9.72 4.04 -18.80
C SER A 88 -9.02 5.31 -18.32
N GLU A 89 -9.72 6.43 -18.23
CA GLU A 89 -9.14 7.68 -17.71
C GLU A 89 -8.65 7.54 -16.27
N THR A 90 -9.40 6.85 -15.41
CA THR A 90 -9.03 6.68 -13.99
C THR A 90 -7.86 5.70 -13.84
N LEU A 91 -7.90 4.56 -14.52
CA LEU A 91 -6.81 3.56 -14.50
C LEU A 91 -5.52 4.06 -15.16
N ASN A 92 -5.59 5.12 -15.97
CA ASN A 92 -4.44 5.81 -16.54
C ASN A 92 -4.10 7.14 -15.83
N HIS A 93 -4.61 7.35 -14.61
CA HIS A 93 -4.36 8.54 -13.78
C HIS A 93 -4.79 9.89 -14.40
N LYS A 94 -5.54 9.89 -15.51
CA LYS A 94 -6.11 11.12 -16.11
C LYS A 94 -7.26 11.66 -15.28
N ARG A 95 -7.85 10.83 -14.42
CA ARG A 95 -8.89 11.21 -13.46
C ARG A 95 -8.60 10.67 -12.07
N PRO A 96 -8.99 11.41 -11.01
CA PRO A 96 -8.85 10.94 -9.64
C PRO A 96 -9.83 9.78 -9.37
N LEU A 97 -9.37 8.82 -8.58
CA LEU A 97 -10.21 7.75 -8.06
C LEU A 97 -11.16 8.33 -7.00
N ARG A 98 -12.46 8.07 -7.12
CA ARG A 98 -13.48 8.60 -6.21
C ARG A 98 -13.68 7.68 -5.01
N MET A 99 -14.03 8.23 -3.85
CA MET A 99 -14.21 7.45 -2.61
C MET A 99 -15.31 6.40 -2.74
N GLU A 100 -16.42 6.72 -3.42
CA GLU A 100 -17.49 5.75 -3.65
C GLU A 100 -16.96 4.56 -4.46
N THR A 101 -16.16 4.83 -5.51
CA THR A 101 -15.51 3.80 -6.32
C THR A 101 -14.51 2.98 -5.49
N ILE A 102 -13.74 3.61 -4.59
CA ILE A 102 -12.80 2.90 -3.69
C ILE A 102 -13.53 1.87 -2.82
N ILE A 103 -14.64 2.28 -2.21
CA ILE A 103 -15.43 1.39 -1.35
C ILE A 103 -16.00 0.22 -2.17
N LEU A 104 -16.54 0.50 -3.36
CA LEU A 104 -17.07 -0.55 -4.23
C LEU A 104 -15.98 -1.53 -4.69
N LEU A 105 -14.82 -1.02 -5.10
CA LEU A 105 -13.68 -1.85 -5.50
C LEU A 105 -13.10 -2.65 -4.34
N HIS A 106 -13.03 -2.08 -3.14
CA HIS A 106 -12.65 -2.83 -1.93
C HIS A 106 -13.58 -4.03 -1.72
N MET A 107 -14.91 -3.81 -1.77
CA MET A 107 -15.88 -4.88 -1.56
C MET A 107 -15.83 -5.95 -2.65
N TYR A 108 -15.65 -5.53 -3.91
CA TYR A 108 -15.67 -6.42 -5.09
C TYR A 108 -14.34 -7.14 -5.33
N LEU A 109 -13.24 -6.39 -5.40
CA LEU A 109 -11.90 -6.92 -5.67
C LEU A 109 -11.21 -7.47 -4.42
N LYS A 110 -11.75 -7.24 -3.22
CA LYS A 110 -11.17 -7.63 -1.92
C LYS A 110 -9.78 -7.03 -1.66
N ILE A 111 -9.51 -5.85 -2.23
CA ILE A 111 -8.28 -5.09 -2.01
C ILE A 111 -8.40 -4.37 -0.65
N PRO A 112 -7.43 -4.46 0.28
CA PRO A 112 -7.48 -3.71 1.53
C PRO A 112 -7.66 -2.20 1.30
N LEU A 113 -8.52 -1.55 2.09
CA LEU A 113 -8.76 -0.09 1.97
C LEU A 113 -7.47 0.73 2.12
N SER A 114 -6.55 0.29 2.97
CA SER A 114 -5.22 0.90 3.15
C SER A 114 -4.38 0.93 1.88
N SER A 115 -4.63 0.02 0.92
CA SER A 115 -3.96 -0.03 -0.37
C SER A 115 -4.66 0.84 -1.43
N LEU A 116 -5.90 1.27 -1.17
CA LEU A 116 -6.67 2.12 -2.08
C LEU A 116 -6.77 3.57 -1.63
N VAL A 117 -6.40 3.88 -0.37
CA VAL A 117 -6.46 5.21 0.21
C VAL A 117 -5.04 5.74 0.40
N ASN A 118 -4.68 6.81 -0.31
CA ASN A 118 -3.44 7.55 -0.12
C ASN A 118 -3.73 9.07 -0.05
N ASP A 119 -2.76 9.84 0.46
CA ASP A 119 -2.91 11.29 0.67
C ASP A 119 -3.22 12.07 -0.62
N LYS A 120 -2.92 11.51 -1.81
CA LYS A 120 -3.23 12.13 -3.12
C LYS A 120 -4.71 12.04 -3.48
N LEU A 121 -5.53 11.26 -2.78
CA LEU A 121 -6.98 11.19 -3.00
C LEU A 121 -7.76 12.31 -2.31
N ASN A 122 -7.10 13.09 -1.46
CA ASN A 122 -7.70 14.24 -0.77
C ASN A 122 -7.99 15.45 -1.68
N ILE A 123 -7.73 15.37 -2.99
CA ILE A 123 -7.90 16.50 -3.93
C ILE A 123 -9.40 16.84 -4.14
N GLY A 124 -10.31 15.87 -3.91
CA GLY A 124 -11.76 16.07 -3.98
C GLY A 124 -12.43 16.47 -2.66
N PHE A 125 -11.83 16.14 -1.51
CA PHE A 125 -12.28 16.61 -0.20
C PHE A 125 -11.67 17.99 0.07
N LYS A 126 -12.20 19.02 -0.60
CA LYS A 126 -12.02 20.41 -0.14
C LYS A 126 -12.81 20.61 1.17
N SER A 127 -12.39 19.95 2.25
CA SER A 127 -12.77 20.42 3.58
C SER A 127 -12.11 21.78 3.75
N LYS A 128 -12.92 22.84 3.84
CA LYS A 128 -12.45 24.21 4.11
C LYS A 128 -11.69 24.35 5.44
N LYS A 129 -11.56 23.27 6.22
CA LYS A 129 -10.69 23.15 7.39
C LYS A 129 -9.98 21.80 7.36
N LYS A 130 -8.65 21.78 7.50
CA LYS A 130 -7.93 20.59 7.99
C LYS A 130 -8.44 20.32 9.40
N LEU A 131 -9.48 19.50 9.56
CA LEU A 131 -9.78 18.92 10.87
C LEU A 131 -8.82 17.76 11.07
N SER A 132 -8.05 17.79 12.15
CA SER A 132 -7.27 16.62 12.55
C SER A 132 -8.23 15.47 12.88
N GLN A 133 -7.80 14.20 12.69
CA GLN A 133 -8.61 13.03 13.04
C GLN A 133 -9.18 13.10 14.47
N ALA A 134 -8.39 13.64 15.41
CA ALA A 134 -8.81 13.84 16.80
C ALA A 134 -9.91 14.90 16.98
N GLN A 135 -10.01 15.88 16.09
CA GLN A 135 -11.07 16.89 16.09
C GLN A 135 -12.34 16.38 15.39
N ALA A 136 -12.21 15.60 14.32
CA ALA A 136 -13.34 15.02 13.60
C ALA A 136 -14.13 14.00 14.45
N LEU A 137 -13.44 13.19 15.25
CA LEU A 137 -14.04 12.23 16.18
C LEU A 137 -14.73 12.87 17.40
N LYS A 138 -14.50 14.16 17.65
CA LYS A 138 -15.12 14.92 18.74
C LYS A 138 -16.32 15.76 18.30
N ASP A 139 -16.59 15.84 16.99
CA ASP A 139 -17.72 16.61 16.47
C ASP A 139 -19.02 15.79 16.62
N PRO A 140 -19.94 16.19 17.52
CA PRO A 140 -21.15 15.43 17.79
C PRO A 140 -22.07 15.33 16.58
N LYS A 141 -22.06 16.32 15.67
CA LYS A 141 -22.88 16.32 14.46
C LYS A 141 -22.35 15.32 13.43
N LEU A 142 -21.04 15.17 13.34
CA LEU A 142 -20.39 14.20 12.46
C LEU A 142 -20.60 12.77 12.96
N LEU A 143 -20.47 12.55 14.28
CA LEU A 143 -20.78 11.26 14.91
C LEU A 143 -22.25 10.86 14.71
N GLN A 144 -23.18 11.82 14.85
CA GLN A 144 -24.60 11.55 14.62
C GLN A 144 -24.88 11.21 13.15
N LYS A 145 -24.20 11.88 12.21
CA LYS A 145 -24.31 11.59 10.78
C LYS A 145 -23.79 10.18 10.44
N PHE A 146 -22.61 9.81 10.94
CA PHE A 146 -22.08 8.46 10.74
C PHE A 146 -22.98 7.39 11.37
N ARG A 147 -23.57 7.67 12.53
CA ARG A 147 -24.53 6.75 13.18
C ARG A 147 -25.77 6.53 12.34
N ASN A 148 -26.25 7.54 11.61
CA ASN A 148 -27.42 7.43 10.74
C ASN A 148 -27.08 6.75 9.40
N GLU A 149 -25.85 6.88 8.90
CA GLU A 149 -25.40 6.26 7.64
C GLU A 149 -24.93 4.80 7.80
N LEU A 150 -24.58 4.38 9.03
CA LEU A 150 -24.20 3.00 9.37
C LEU A 150 -25.39 2.11 9.80
N VAL A 151 -26.60 2.67 9.84
CA VAL A 151 -27.82 1.87 9.97
C VAL A 151 -28.35 1.61 8.56
N TYR A 152 -27.91 0.49 7.98
CA TYR A 152 -28.54 -0.07 6.80
C TYR A 152 -29.98 -0.49 7.13
N ASN A 153 -30.95 0.09 6.41
CA ASN A 153 -32.12 -0.64 5.93
C ASN A 153 -31.70 -1.47 4.72
#